data_AF-A0A1V5X0G7-F1
#
_entry.id   AF-A0A1V5X0G7-F1
#
_cell.length_a   1.000
_cell.length_b   1.000
_cell.length_c   1.000
_cell.angle_alpha   90.00
_cell.angle_beta   90.00
_cell.angle_gamma   90.00
#
_symmetry.space_group_name_H-M   'P 1'
#
loop_
_entity.id
_entity.type
_entity.pdbx_description
1 polymer ?
#
loop_
_entity_poly.entity_id
_entity_poly.type
_entity_poly.pdbx_seq_one_letter_code
_entity_poly.pdbx_strand_id
1 'polypeptide(L)'
;MVSQEQIAIKCKDIISELSLDYLSLEEQEEIIAEMSEVVYEKIILRVIEKLNEDDVKSLNNILDEERYDEAGFFLSERVDNIEKIIEEEIKSFQEEIIKFSK
;
A
#
# COMPACT_ATOMS: atom_id res chain seq x y z
N MET A 1 -4.13 2.31 -10.32
CA MET A 1 -3.84 1.59 -9.06
C MET A 1 -2.80 2.38 -8.30
N VAL A 2 -2.91 2.51 -6.99
CA VAL A 2 -1.84 3.15 -6.21
C VAL A 2 -0.61 2.25 -6.28
N SER A 3 0.50 2.79 -6.78
CA SER A 3 1.77 2.07 -6.85
C SER A 3 2.45 2.09 -5.49
N GLN A 4 3.34 1.13 -5.25
CA GLN A 4 4.21 1.13 -4.06
C GLN A 4 4.97 2.45 -3.91
N GLU A 5 5.36 3.08 -5.02
CA GLU A 5 6.00 4.40 -5.04
C GLU A 5 5.10 5.51 -4.45
N GLN A 6 3.79 5.49 -4.74
CA GLN A 6 2.84 6.45 -4.17
C GLN A 6 2.61 6.22 -2.67
N ILE A 7 2.69 4.97 -2.20
CA ILE A 7 2.66 4.64 -0.77
C ILE A 7 3.94 5.13 -0.10
N ALA A 8 5.10 4.91 -0.73
CA ALA A 8 6.40 5.36 -0.22
C ALA A 8 6.43 6.89 -0.01
N ILE A 9 5.81 7.67 -0.91
CA ILE A 9 5.66 9.13 -0.72
C ILE A 9 4.86 9.45 0.55
N LYS A 10 3.77 8.72 0.81
CA LYS A 10 2.97 8.91 2.03
C LYS A 10 3.69 8.40 3.29
N CYS A 11 4.57 7.42 3.16
CA CYS A 11 5.41 6.93 4.26
C CYS A 11 6.50 7.94 4.68
N LYS A 12 6.90 8.87 3.80
CA LYS A 12 7.84 9.95 4.16
C LYS A 12 7.28 10.84 5.27
N ASP A 13 5.98 11.13 5.25
CA ASP A 13 5.34 11.94 6.29
C ASP A 13 5.45 11.27 7.67
N ILE A 14 5.50 9.94 7.71
CA ILE A 14 5.61 9.13 8.93
C ILE A 14 7.01 9.27 9.56
N ILE A 15 8.08 9.33 8.75
CA ILE A 15 9.45 9.55 9.26
C ILE A 15 9.54 10.86 10.06
N SER A 16 8.97 11.94 9.51
CA SER A 16 8.95 13.23 10.19
C SER A 16 8.08 13.22 11.45
N GLU A 17 6.93 12.53 11.43
CA GLU A 17 6.08 12.37 12.63
C GLU A 17 6.77 11.57 13.75
N LEU A 18 7.60 10.60 13.38
CA LEU A 18 8.40 9.79 14.32
C LEU A 18 9.69 10.47 14.75
N SER A 19 9.95 11.71 14.28
CA SER A 19 11.19 12.45 14.56
C SER A 19 12.45 11.65 14.17
N LEU A 20 12.36 10.82 13.13
CA LEU A 20 13.46 10.01 12.61
C LEU A 20 14.34 10.80 11.62
N ASP A 21 14.13 12.11 11.50
CA ASP A 21 14.88 13.00 10.60
C ASP A 21 16.39 13.08 10.93
N TYR A 22 16.81 12.53 12.08
CA TYR A 22 18.22 12.42 12.45
C TYR A 22 18.96 11.28 11.71
N LEU A 23 18.23 10.34 11.13
CA LEU A 23 18.80 9.23 10.34
C LEU A 23 19.39 9.76 9.03
N SER A 24 20.37 9.03 8.49
CA SER A 24 20.90 9.33 7.16
C SER A 24 19.83 9.12 6.09
N LEU A 25 20.02 9.73 4.91
CA LEU A 25 19.07 9.57 3.80
C LEU A 25 18.92 8.11 3.37
N GLU A 26 20.02 7.34 3.41
CA GLU A 26 20.02 5.91 3.08
C GLU A 26 19.16 5.11 4.07
N GLU A 27 19.34 5.34 5.37
CA GLU A 27 18.53 4.69 6.42
C GLU A 27 17.05 5.10 6.34
N GLN A 28 16.75 6.37 6.02
CA GLN A 28 15.38 6.82 5.81
C GLN A 28 14.74 6.14 4.60
N GLU A 29 15.48 6.00 3.49
CA GLU A 29 15.00 5.32 2.29
C GLU A 29 14.73 3.82 2.54
N GLU A 30 15.60 3.14 3.29
CA GLU A 30 15.42 1.74 3.67
C GLU A 30 14.15 1.55 4.52
N ILE A 31 13.97 2.39 5.55
CA ILE A 31 12.78 2.36 6.40
C ILE A 31 11.50 2.66 5.59
N ILE A 32 11.53 3.65 4.70
CA ILE A 32 10.41 3.97 3.82
C ILE A 32 10.08 2.77 2.92
N ALA A 33 11.08 2.11 2.37
CA ALA A 33 10.90 0.95 1.50
C ALA A 33 10.18 -0.17 2.27
N GLU A 34 10.70 -0.56 3.44
CA GLU A 34 10.08 -1.60 4.28
C GLU A 34 8.65 -1.23 4.70
N MET A 35 8.44 0.01 5.14
CA MET A 35 7.11 0.50 5.53
C MET A 35 6.13 0.47 4.36
N SER A 36 6.57 0.91 3.19
CA SER A 36 5.72 0.95 1.99
C SER A 36 5.35 -0.45 1.51
N GLU A 37 6.25 -1.42 1.66
CA GLU A 37 6.00 -2.83 1.33
C GLU A 37 4.92 -3.41 2.25
N VAL A 38 5.07 -3.26 3.57
CA VAL A 38 4.10 -3.77 4.55
C VAL A 38 2.71 -3.17 4.33
N VAL A 39 2.62 -1.85 4.10
CA VAL A 39 1.35 -1.19 3.83
C VAL A 39 0.74 -1.67 2.51
N TYR A 40 1.57 -1.80 1.47
CA TYR A 40 1.11 -2.31 0.18
C TYR A 40 0.55 -3.73 0.30
N GLU A 41 1.21 -4.64 1.01
CA GLU A 41 0.72 -5.99 1.27
C GLU A 41 -0.64 -5.99 1.99
N LYS A 42 -0.80 -5.17 3.03
CA LYS A 42 -2.09 -5.03 3.75
C LYS A 42 -3.22 -4.57 2.83
N ILE A 43 -2.94 -3.59 1.96
CA ILE A 43 -3.90 -3.10 0.96
C ILE A 43 -4.28 -4.22 0.01
N ILE A 44 -3.30 -4.94 -0.54
CA ILE A 44 -3.55 -6.05 -1.47
C ILE A 44 -4.40 -7.14 -0.82
N LEU A 45 -4.12 -7.51 0.43
CA LEU A 45 -4.92 -8.48 1.18
C LEU A 45 -6.38 -8.02 1.31
N ARG A 46 -6.64 -6.79 1.77
CA ARG A 46 -8.02 -6.26 1.87
C ARG A 46 -8.71 -6.16 0.52
N VAL A 47 -7.99 -5.84 -0.54
CA VAL A 47 -8.53 -5.77 -1.91
C VAL A 47 -8.93 -7.16 -2.38
N ILE A 48 -8.07 -8.18 -2.19
CA ILE A 48 -8.36 -9.57 -2.57
C ILE A 48 -9.54 -10.12 -1.79
N GLU A 49 -9.69 -9.80 -0.50
CA GLU A 49 -10.87 -10.20 0.31
C GLU A 49 -12.21 -9.66 -0.22
N LYS A 50 -12.19 -8.62 -1.06
CA LYS A 50 -13.39 -8.08 -1.72
C LYS A 50 -13.70 -8.76 -3.04
N LEU A 51 -12.76 -9.51 -3.60
CA LEU A 51 -12.92 -10.22 -4.85
C LEU A 51 -13.50 -11.62 -4.59
N ASN A 52 -14.34 -12.09 -5.51
CA ASN A 52 -14.70 -13.51 -5.54
C ASN A 52 -13.62 -14.33 -6.25
N GLU A 53 -13.74 -15.66 -6.23
CA GLU A 53 -12.76 -16.56 -6.84
C GLU A 53 -12.54 -16.31 -8.35
N ASP A 54 -13.60 -15.93 -9.07
CA ASP A 54 -13.50 -15.67 -10.51
C ASP A 54 -12.79 -14.33 -10.77
N ASP A 55 -13.06 -13.31 -9.96
CA ASP A 55 -12.36 -12.04 -10.04
C ASP A 55 -10.87 -12.20 -9.72
N VAL A 56 -10.51 -13.04 -8.75
CA VAL A 56 -9.10 -13.36 -8.42
C VAL A 56 -8.40 -14.05 -9.59
N LYS A 57 -9.05 -15.00 -10.26
CA LYS A 57 -8.50 -15.66 -11.46
C LYS A 57 -8.31 -14.67 -12.60
N SER A 58 -9.29 -13.80 -12.83
CA SER A 58 -9.20 -12.75 -13.85
C SER A 58 -8.05 -11.78 -13.55
N LEU A 59 -7.91 -11.35 -12.30
CA LEU A 59 -6.81 -10.49 -11.88
C LEU A 59 -5.44 -11.17 -12.09
N ASN A 60 -5.29 -12.44 -11.69
CA ASN A 60 -4.04 -13.17 -11.89
C ASN A 60 -3.67 -13.28 -13.37
N ASN A 61 -4.62 -13.57 -14.25
CA ASN A 61 -4.34 -13.62 -15.69
C ASN A 61 -3.89 -12.26 -16.26
N ILE A 62 -4.46 -11.16 -15.76
CA ILE A 62 -4.06 -9.81 -16.18
C ILE A 62 -2.63 -9.51 -15.70
N LEU A 63 -2.29 -9.90 -14.47
CA LEU A 63 -0.97 -9.70 -13.87
C LEU A 63 0.11 -10.58 -14.52
N ASP A 64 -0.18 -11.85 -14.82
CA ASP A 64 0.73 -12.78 -15.49
C ASP A 64 1.13 -12.29 -16.90
N GLU A 65 0.28 -11.48 -17.52
CA GLU A 65 0.52 -10.84 -18.81
C GLU A 65 1.12 -9.42 -18.68
N GLU A 66 1.52 -9.01 -17.46
CA GLU A 66 2.12 -7.71 -17.14
C GLU A 66 1.23 -6.51 -17.55
N ARG A 67 -0.09 -6.71 -17.63
CA ARG A 67 -1.07 -5.67 -18.01
C ARG A 67 -1.50 -4.82 -16.82
N TYR A 68 -0.54 -4.15 -16.17
CA TYR A 68 -0.76 -3.44 -14.90
C TYR A 68 -1.82 -2.31 -14.96
N ASP A 69 -1.92 -1.60 -16.07
CA ASP A 69 -2.94 -0.56 -16.25
C ASP A 69 -4.36 -1.16 -16.25
N GLU A 70 -4.52 -2.33 -16.88
CA GLU A 70 -5.78 -3.05 -16.94
C GLU A 70 -6.13 -3.67 -15.58
N ALA A 71 -5.13 -4.15 -14.83
CA ALA A 71 -5.33 -4.62 -13.45
C ALA A 71 -5.86 -3.49 -12.56
N GLY A 72 -5.32 -2.27 -12.74
CA GLY A 72 -5.79 -1.10 -12.01
C GLY A 72 -7.24 -0.74 -12.32
N PHE A 73 -7.63 -0.78 -13.60
CA PHE A 73 -9.01 -0.54 -14.02
C PHE A 73 -9.96 -1.65 -13.52
N PHE A 74 -9.55 -2.91 -13.63
CA PHE A 74 -10.29 -4.07 -13.15
C PHE A 74 -10.62 -3.94 -11.66
N LEU A 75 -9.63 -3.59 -10.85
CA LEU A 75 -9.81 -3.42 -9.41
C LEU A 75 -10.72 -2.23 -9.09
N SER A 76 -10.65 -1.12 -9.84
CA SER A 76 -11.54 0.03 -9.60
C SER A 76 -13.02 -0.26 -9.90
N GLU A 77 -13.30 -1.16 -10.85
CA GLU A 77 -14.67 -1.56 -11.21
C GLU A 77 -15.24 -2.63 -10.27
N ARG A 78 -14.38 -3.43 -9.63
CA ARG A 78 -14.78 -4.57 -8.78
C ARG A 78 -14.73 -4.26 -7.29
N VAL A 79 -13.89 -3.31 -6.87
CA VAL A 79 -13.68 -2.96 -5.47
C VAL A 79 -14.16 -1.54 -5.22
N ASP A 80 -15.37 -1.45 -4.68
CA ASP A 80 -15.91 -0.16 -4.24
C ASP A 80 -15.01 0.47 -3.17
N ASN A 81 -14.79 1.78 -3.30
CA ASN A 81 -14.02 2.58 -2.34
C ASN A 81 -12.56 2.13 -2.17
N ILE A 82 -11.91 1.63 -3.23
CA ILE A 82 -10.50 1.23 -3.18
C ILE A 82 -9.58 2.33 -2.63
N GLU A 83 -9.83 3.60 -3.01
CA GLU A 83 -9.10 4.76 -2.47
C GLU A 83 -9.22 4.88 -0.95
N LYS A 84 -10.42 4.60 -0.41
CA LYS A 84 -10.66 4.63 1.01
C LYS A 84 -9.93 3.51 1.74
N ILE A 85 -9.86 2.30 1.16
CA ILE A 85 -9.07 1.19 1.72
C ILE A 85 -7.61 1.61 1.84
N ILE A 86 -7.06 2.24 0.80
CA ILE A 86 -5.68 2.71 0.78
C ILE A 86 -5.44 3.75 1.89
N GLU A 87 -6.32 4.75 2.01
CA GLU A 87 -6.21 5.75 3.08
C GLU A 87 -6.34 5.14 4.48
N GLU A 88 -7.26 4.20 4.67
CA GLU A 88 -7.46 3.50 5.95
C GLU A 88 -6.23 2.68 6.34
N GLU A 89 -5.63 1.93 5.41
CA GLU A 89 -4.45 1.10 5.71
C GLU A 89 -3.21 1.94 6.03
N ILE A 90 -2.98 3.02 5.27
CA ILE A 90 -1.87 3.94 5.55
C ILE A 90 -2.04 4.56 6.93
N LYS A 91 -3.25 5.01 7.26
CA LYS A 91 -3.54 5.62 8.56
C LYS A 91 -3.45 4.61 9.70
N SER A 92 -3.98 3.40 9.52
CA SER A 92 -3.86 2.32 10.52
C SER A 92 -2.40 2.00 10.79
N PHE A 93 -1.59 1.90 9.75
CA PHE A 93 -0.17 1.63 9.89
C PHE A 93 0.58 2.78 10.58
N GLN A 94 0.27 4.04 10.25
CA GLN A 94 0.76 5.21 10.98
C GLN A 94 0.47 5.12 12.48
N GLU A 95 -0.79 4.84 12.84
CA GLU A 95 -1.23 4.72 14.22
C GLU A 95 -0.55 3.53 14.95
N GLU A 96 -0.35 2.40 14.26
CA GLU A 96 0.37 1.25 14.78
C GLU A 96 1.82 1.62 15.15
N ILE A 97 2.57 2.24 14.23
CA ILE A 97 3.97 2.60 14.51
C ILE A 97 4.08 3.65 15.62
N ILE A 98 3.24 4.68 15.62
CA ILE A 98 3.24 5.72 16.66
C ILE A 98 2.91 5.11 18.04
N LYS A 99 2.06 4.09 18.09
CA LYS A 99 1.73 3.39 19.33
C LYS A 99 2.90 2.54 19.82
N PHE A 100 3.70 1.94 18.93
CA PHE A 100 4.90 1.19 19.31
C PHE A 100 6.08 2.08 19.70
N SER A 101 6.11 3.35 19.27
CA SER A 101 7.18 4.30 19.60
C SER A 101 6.99 5.06 20.92
N LYS A 102 5.82 4.93 21.58
CA LYS A 102 5.50 5.53 22.89
C LYS A 102 5.57 4.51 24.03
#